data_AF-A0A504J5H6-F1
#
_entry.id   AF-A0A504J5H6-F1
#
_cell.length_a   1.000
_cell.length_b   1.000
_cell.length_c   1.000
_cell.angle_alpha   90.00
_cell.angle_beta   90.00
_cell.angle_gamma   90.00
#
_symmetry.space_group_name_H-M   'P 1'
#
loop_
_entity.id
_entity.type
_entity.pdbx_description
1 polymer ?
#
loop_
_entity_poly.entity_id
_entity_poly.type
_entity_poly.pdbx_seq_one_letter_code
_entity_poly.pdbx_strand_id
1 'polypeptide(L)'
;MAFASCGILLFALGINFLREPLLGIKEGYAPHNFGFNFIFFIPSMLAALILGLAVVGRIIKHWKTWRDLNKKWILIGMSIPAIGLWTFMIVRMIIIVTE
;
A
#
# COMPACT_ATOMS: atom_id res chain seq x y z
N MET A 1 11.87 -0.09 6.65
CA MET A 1 11.19 0.47 5.45
C MET A 1 10.31 -0.57 4.77
N ALA A 2 10.82 -1.72 4.29
CA ALA A 2 9.97 -2.74 3.67
C ALA A 2 8.92 -3.33 4.63
N PHE A 3 9.36 -3.73 5.83
CA PHE A 3 8.46 -4.18 6.89
C PHE A 3 7.43 -3.12 7.29
N ALA A 4 7.81 -1.83 7.30
CA ALA A 4 6.90 -0.74 7.61
C ALA A 4 5.89 -0.52 6.47
N SER A 5 6.33 -0.58 5.21
CA SER A 5 5.44 -0.54 4.03
C SER A 5 4.39 -1.64 4.09
N CYS A 6 4.83 -2.89 4.29
CA CYS A 6 3.95 -4.05 4.41
C CYS A 6 3.05 -3.96 5.65
N GLY A 7 3.59 -3.56 6.79
CA GLY A 7 2.84 -3.39 8.03
C GLY A 7 1.75 -2.33 7.93
N ILE A 8 2.07 -1.15 7.37
CA ILE A 8 1.09 -0.08 7.12
C ILE A 8 0.02 -0.56 6.14
N LEU A 9 0.39 -1.28 5.08
CA LEU A 9 -0.56 -1.84 4.12
C LEU A 9 -1.53 -2.79 4.82
N LEU A 10 -1.03 -3.80 5.53
CA LEU A 10 -1.87 -4.78 6.23
C LEU A 10 -2.74 -4.11 7.29
N PHE A 11 -2.20 -3.14 8.02
CA PHE A 11 -2.95 -2.37 9.01
C PHE A 11 -4.07 -1.54 8.37
N ALA A 12 -3.78 -0.80 7.31
CA ALA A 12 -4.77 0.00 6.59
C ALA A 12 -5.89 -0.87 6.01
N LEU A 13 -5.55 -2.03 5.45
CA LEU A 13 -6.51 -3.00 4.95
C LEU A 13 -7.35 -3.60 6.09
N GLY A 14 -6.72 -3.94 7.22
CA GLY A 14 -7.40 -4.46 8.41
C GLY A 14 -8.39 -3.46 9.02
N ILE A 15 -7.97 -2.20 9.18
CA ILE A 15 -8.86 -1.12 9.66
C ILE A 15 -9.98 -0.87 8.65
N ASN A 16 -9.70 -0.88 7.34
CA ASN A 16 -10.74 -0.74 6.34
C ASN A 16 -11.76 -1.89 6.39
N PHE A 17 -11.31 -3.13 6.59
CA PHE A 17 -12.20 -4.29 6.74
C PHE A 17 -13.04 -4.21 8.02
N LEU A 18 -12.45 -3.73 9.12
CA LEU A 18 -13.11 -3.65 10.43
C LEU A 18 -13.74 -2.28 10.71
N ARG A 19 -13.86 -1.39 9.70
CA ARG A 19 -14.29 0.00 9.91
C ARG A 19 -15.72 0.14 10.42
N GLU A 20 -16.62 -0.75 10.02
CA GLU A 20 -17.99 -0.78 10.54
C GLU A 20 -18.03 -1.17 12.03
N PRO A 21 -17.50 -2.35 12.44
CA PRO A 21 -17.55 -2.75 13.84
C PRO A 21 -16.67 -1.89 14.77
N LEU A 22 -15.53 -1.36 14.30
CA LEU A 22 -14.61 -0.58 15.14
C LEU A 22 -14.96 0.90 15.20
N LEU A 23 -15.39 1.49 14.08
CA LEU A 23 -15.52 2.94 13.94
C LEU A 23 -16.97 3.37 13.63
N GLY A 24 -17.91 2.44 13.44
CA GLY A 24 -19.29 2.74 13.08
C GLY A 24 -19.45 3.32 11.68
N ILE A 25 -18.43 3.20 10.83
CA ILE A 25 -18.36 3.80 9.49
C ILE A 25 -19.10 2.89 8.51
N LYS A 26 -20.42 3.10 8.38
CA LYS A 26 -21.28 2.36 7.46
C LYS A 26 -20.84 2.48 6.00
N GLU A 27 -20.69 1.34 5.34
CA GLU A 27 -20.48 1.28 3.90
C GLU A 27 -21.74 1.78 3.17
N GLY A 28 -21.57 2.73 2.26
CA GLY A 28 -22.65 3.30 1.45
C GLY A 28 -23.14 4.67 1.93
N TYR A 29 -22.75 5.10 3.14
CA TYR A 29 -22.97 6.49 3.54
C TYR A 29 -21.83 7.38 3.06
N ALA A 30 -22.10 8.20 2.05
CA ALA A 30 -21.08 8.98 1.33
C ALA A 30 -20.21 9.86 2.25
N PRO A 31 -20.73 10.59 3.25
CA PRO A 31 -19.90 11.40 4.15
C PRO A 31 -18.90 10.57 4.98
N HIS A 32 -19.33 9.41 5.51
CA HIS A 32 -18.47 8.52 6.28
C HIS A 32 -17.34 7.96 5.41
N ASN A 33 -17.68 7.47 4.22
CA ASN A 33 -16.71 6.91 3.28
C ASN A 33 -15.72 7.98 2.80
N PHE A 34 -16.18 9.20 2.52
CA PHE A 34 -15.30 10.28 2.08
C PHE A 34 -14.30 10.64 3.17
N GLY A 35 -14.77 10.90 4.38
CA GLY A 35 -13.92 11.28 5.51
C GLY A 35 -12.88 10.19 5.83
N PHE A 36 -13.31 8.93 5.93
CA PHE A 36 -12.42 7.81 6.20
C PHE A 36 -11.33 7.66 5.12
N ASN A 37 -11.71 7.76 3.84
CA ASN A 37 -10.76 7.60 2.75
C ASN A 37 -9.73 8.73 2.71
N PHE A 38 -10.17 9.99 2.85
CA PHE A 38 -9.28 11.14 2.76
C PHE A 38 -8.37 11.30 3.98
N ILE A 39 -8.89 11.05 5.18
CA ILE A 39 -8.15 11.30 6.42
C ILE A 39 -7.20 10.14 6.73
N PHE A 40 -7.61 8.90 6.46
CA PHE A 40 -6.89 7.72 6.92
C PHE A 40 -6.43 6.81 5.78
N PHE A 41 -7.35 6.29 4.97
CA PHE A 41 -7.04 5.18 4.07
C PHE A 41 -6.05 5.58 2.97
N ILE A 42 -6.35 6.64 2.21
CA ILE A 42 -5.50 7.10 1.11
C ILE A 42 -4.11 7.54 1.62
N PRO A 43 -3.98 8.38 2.66
CA PRO A 43 -2.67 8.74 3.20
C PRO A 43 -1.84 7.53 3.64
N SER A 44 -2.46 6.56 4.32
CA SER A 44 -1.78 5.34 4.78
C SER A 44 -1.31 4.48 3.61
N MET A 45 -2.16 4.30 2.60
CA MET A 45 -1.83 3.56 1.38
C MET A 45 -0.71 4.23 0.58
N LEU A 46 -0.71 5.56 0.49
CA LEU A 46 0.37 6.33 -0.14
C LEU A 46 1.69 6.20 0.63
N ALA A 47 1.66 6.28 1.96
CA ALA A 47 2.85 6.06 2.78
C ALA A 47 3.44 4.66 2.57
N ALA A 48 2.58 3.63 2.53
CA ALA A 48 3.00 2.26 2.22
C ALA A 48 3.65 2.17 0.83
N LEU A 49 3.09 2.81 -0.19
CA LEU A 49 3.65 2.83 -1.54
C LEU A 49 5.01 3.53 -1.59
N ILE A 50 5.12 4.73 -1.04
CA ILE A 50 6.37 5.52 -1.04
C ILE A 50 7.48 4.73 -0.37
N LEU A 51 7.21 4.10 0.78
CA LEU A 51 8.18 3.27 1.49
C LEU A 51 8.57 2.02 0.68
N GLY A 52 7.61 1.38 0.00
CA GLY A 52 7.86 0.24 -0.87
C GLY A 52 8.77 0.61 -2.05
N LEU A 53 8.45 1.69 -2.75
CA LEU A 53 9.27 2.22 -3.85
C LEU A 53 10.66 2.66 -3.38
N ALA A 54 10.77 3.29 -2.21
CA ALA A 54 12.05 3.71 -1.65
C ALA A 54 12.97 2.51 -1.36
N VAL A 55 12.43 1.39 -0.91
CA VAL A 55 13.19 0.14 -0.71
C VAL A 55 13.68 -0.40 -2.03
N VAL A 56 12.78 -0.56 -3.00
CA VAL A 56 13.13 -1.09 -4.33
C VAL A 56 14.19 -0.20 -5.00
N GLY A 57 13.99 1.12 -4.99
CA GLY A 57 14.94 2.09 -5.52
C GLY A 57 16.31 2.02 -4.83
N ARG A 58 16.35 1.85 -3.50
CA ARG A 58 17.62 1.71 -2.75
C ARG A 58 18.35 0.42 -3.10
N ILE A 59 17.62 -0.69 -3.27
CA ILE A 59 18.18 -1.98 -3.66
C ILE A 59 18.74 -1.93 -5.09
N ILE A 60 18.01 -1.30 -6.03
CA ILE A 60 18.48 -1.10 -7.40
C ILE A 60 19.74 -0.24 -7.40
N LYS A 61 19.74 0.89 -6.69
CA LYS A 61 20.90 1.81 -6.63
C LYS A 61 22.17 1.15 -6.12
N HIS A 62 22.06 0.25 -5.14
CA HIS A 62 23.22 -0.41 -4.53
C HIS A 62 23.35 -1.88 -4.92
N TRP A 63 22.80 -2.29 -6.07
CA TRP A 63 22.62 -3.70 -6.45
C TRP A 63 23.89 -4.57 -6.28
N LYS A 64 25.06 -4.02 -6.63
CA LYS A 64 26.37 -4.69 -6.55
C LYS A 64 26.94 -4.82 -5.13
N THR A 65 26.48 -3.99 -4.19
CA THR A 65 26.95 -3.97 -2.80
C THR A 65 26.27 -5.04 -1.94
N TRP A 66 25.07 -5.49 -2.34
CA TRP A 66 24.30 -6.48 -1.60
C TRP A 66 24.73 -7.89 -1.97
N ARG A 67 25.59 -8.50 -1.13
CA ARG A 67 26.08 -9.88 -1.30
C ARG A 67 25.06 -10.94 -0.86
N ASP A 68 24.16 -10.61 0.06
CA ASP A 68 23.13 -11.52 0.57
C ASP A 68 21.86 -11.43 -0.30
N LEU A 69 21.73 -12.39 -1.23
CA LEU A 69 20.62 -12.45 -2.16
C LEU A 69 19.29 -12.78 -1.46
N ASN A 70 19.30 -13.56 -0.38
CA ASN A 70 18.08 -13.95 0.32
C ASN A 70 17.42 -12.74 0.98
N LYS A 71 18.20 -11.93 1.70
CA LYS A 71 17.69 -10.69 2.33
C LYS A 71 17.13 -9.72 1.30
N LYS A 72 17.78 -9.63 0.16
CA LYS A 72 17.37 -8.75 -0.94
C LYS A 72 16.01 -9.16 -1.51
N TRP A 73 15.81 -10.45 -1.79
CA TRP A 73 14.54 -10.96 -2.29
C TRP A 73 13.41 -10.81 -1.27
N ILE A 74 13.69 -11.03 0.02
CA ILE A 74 12.71 -10.81 1.10
C ILE A 74 12.25 -9.35 1.13
N LEU A 75 13.18 -8.39 1.07
CA LEU A 75 12.85 -6.97 1.12
C LEU A 75 12.06 -6.50 -0.12
N ILE A 76 12.41 -7.01 -1.30
CA ILE A 76 11.64 -6.77 -2.52
C ILE A 76 10.25 -7.40 -2.40
N GLY A 77 10.18 -8.67 -2.01
CA GLY A 77 8.95 -9.43 -1.82
C GLY A 77 7.97 -8.75 -0.88
N MET A 78 8.46 -8.17 0.23
CA MET A 78 7.63 -7.41 1.17
C MET A 78 7.16 -6.06 0.62
N SER A 79 7.85 -5.50 -0.36
CA SER A 79 7.48 -4.22 -0.99
C SER A 79 6.49 -4.41 -2.16
N ILE A 80 6.47 -5.61 -2.76
CA ILE A 80 5.61 -5.95 -3.91
C ILE A 80 4.11 -5.75 -3.61
N PRO A 81 3.54 -6.23 -2.49
CA PRO A 81 2.10 -6.09 -2.24
C PRO A 81 1.61 -4.65 -2.28
N ALA A 82 2.36 -3.70 -1.71
CA ALA A 82 2.00 -2.29 -1.70
C ALA A 82 2.05 -1.71 -3.13
N ILE A 83 3.11 -2.01 -3.88
CA ILE A 83 3.29 -1.52 -5.26
C ILE A 83 2.23 -2.14 -6.17
N GLY A 84 2.07 -3.46 -6.12
CA GLY A 84 1.16 -4.22 -6.97
C GLY A 84 -0.30 -3.83 -6.77
N LEU A 85 -0.73 -3.58 -5.52
CA LEU A 85 -2.09 -3.13 -5.24
C LEU A 85 -2.36 -1.74 -5.85
N TRP A 86 -1.43 -0.80 -5.70
CA TRP A 86 -1.52 0.51 -6.34
C TRP A 86 -1.50 0.42 -7.87
N THR A 87 -0.61 -0.38 -8.45
CA THR A 87 -0.57 -0.61 -9.90
C THR A 87 -1.91 -1.17 -10.39
N PHE A 88 -2.47 -2.16 -9.69
CA PHE A 88 -3.78 -2.73 -10.01
C PHE A 88 -4.89 -1.68 -9.96
N MET A 89 -4.94 -0.85 -8.91
CA MET A 89 -5.92 0.23 -8.79
C MET A 89 -5.82 1.25 -9.93
N ILE A 90 -4.60 1.66 -10.29
CA ILE A 90 -4.37 2.61 -11.38
C ILE A 90 -4.80 2.02 -12.72
N VAL A 91 -4.35 0.80 -13.04
CA VAL A 91 -4.72 0.11 -14.28
C VAL A 91 -6.24 -0.03 -14.37
N ARG A 92 -6.90 -0.43 -13.28
CA ARG A 92 -8.36 -0.55 -13.23
C ARG A 92 -9.05 0.79 -13.46
N MET A 93 -8.57 1.87 -12.86
CA MET A 93 -9.12 3.22 -13.09
C MET A 93 -8.99 3.63 -14.55
N ILE A 94 -7.83 3.39 -15.18
CA ILE A 94 -7.62 3.72 -16.60
C ILE A 94 -8.62 2.96 -17.47
N ILE A 95 -8.78 1.64 -17.26
CA ILE A 95 -9.71 0.81 -18.05
C ILE A 95 -11.15 1.30 -17.90
N ILE A 96 -11.62 1.53 -16.66
CA ILE A 96 -12.99 1.98 -16.38
C ILE A 96 -13.27 3.36 -16.97
N VAL A 97 -12.30 4.28 -16.95
CA VAL A 97 -12.48 5.64 -17.50
C VAL A 97 -12.52 5.64 -19.03
N THR A 98 -11.96 4.62 -19.68
CA THR A 98 -11.96 4.49 -21.14
C THR A 98 -13.19 3.78 -21.71
N GLU A 99 -14.05 3.21 -20.86
CA GLU A 99 -15.37 2.66 -21.23
C GLU A 99 -16.47 3.71 -21.10
#